data_AF-A0A8S3Q957-F1
#
_entry.id   AF-A0A8S3Q957-F1
#
_cell.length_a   1.000
_cell.length_b   1.000
_cell.length_c   1.000
_cell.angle_alpha   90.00
_cell.angle_beta   90.00
_cell.angle_gamma   90.00
#
_symmetry.space_group_name_H-M   'P 1'
#
loop_
_entity.id
_entity.type
_entity.pdbx_description
1 polymer ?
#
loop_
_entity_poly.entity_id
_entity_poly.type
_entity_poly.pdbx_seq_one_letter_code
_entity_poly.pdbx_strand_id
1 'polypeptide(L)'
;MGLCTDTYGNIIVADSDSGSIIVVSKDGLDSRHFRSRRILFVPYKQSWHQVYLYPVDHVNKVNHHKRIKSSRDHKTIDIQTYTSYIPPTSLIKTECDAHSLQFNLYCPSHLMPCCDECISTSHSQCTGITSLASVVEKTKIEKSKESVEKDINSITYFLDKLINNKSGNLKRGEQQYESIKQSVSKIRNEINTHLDHLEEQLFKETDTIWNLEKSKLTSLIHEIEDKQKILKEMKDDLKTVTENTSKLQCFLGLHQFEQQVSQCQRYIDNLEDSKRASEVDIKIKQNGELEKILKELQLIKSFGEVTVVNTEISLKRQTSVSREAQIELQEQSNIENMTMNIETTIPINISKHISDMICLMDGRVIVVEQMGLGLDGIRIIDLEGNKLKSIQVQSKSYLFNIVYCKDGVIYSDCDDKTVYCVDESGKKIWQHKHDLSGPRGLCIDTYGNIIVAGIESGIYSVKVISKDGQDSKVLVRKEDLGYTPRCICFKKHKESYGFICDVYGKSITRFNLSYD
;
A
#
# COMPACT_ATOMS: atom_id res chain seq x y z
N MET A 1 -27.23 9.59 -10.76
CA MET A 1 -26.17 9.39 -11.76
C MET A 1 -24.90 8.94 -11.04
N GLY A 2 -24.43 7.72 -11.30
CA GLY A 2 -23.23 7.14 -10.68
C GLY A 2 -22.05 7.15 -11.66
N LEU A 3 -20.82 7.29 -11.15
CA LEU A 3 -19.61 7.47 -11.98
C LEU A 3 -18.47 6.61 -11.41
N CYS A 4 -17.86 5.75 -12.23
CA CYS A 4 -16.72 4.93 -11.83
C CYS A 4 -15.73 4.71 -12.98
N THR A 5 -14.64 3.96 -12.73
CA THR A 5 -13.60 3.67 -13.72
C THR A 5 -13.31 2.17 -13.78
N ASP A 6 -13.11 1.62 -14.98
CA ASP A 6 -12.70 0.23 -15.14
C ASP A 6 -11.18 0.02 -14.95
N THR A 7 -10.74 -1.25 -15.03
CA THR A 7 -9.34 -1.66 -14.91
C THR A 7 -8.44 -1.14 -16.04
N TYR A 8 -9.02 -0.68 -17.15
CA TYR A 8 -8.31 -0.10 -18.30
C TYR A 8 -8.28 1.43 -18.27
N GLY A 9 -8.93 2.03 -17.27
CA GLY A 9 -9.04 3.47 -17.06
C GLY A 9 -10.12 4.15 -17.88
N ASN A 10 -11.08 3.40 -18.42
CA ASN A 10 -12.26 3.95 -19.06
C ASN A 10 -13.23 4.48 -17.99
N ILE A 11 -13.97 5.52 -18.33
CA ILE A 11 -14.96 6.15 -17.44
C ILE A 11 -16.31 5.51 -17.71
N ILE A 12 -16.97 5.02 -16.66
CA ILE A 12 -18.31 4.45 -16.71
C ILE A 12 -19.28 5.42 -16.04
N VAL A 13 -20.28 5.89 -16.79
CA VAL A 13 -21.34 6.79 -16.33
C VAL A 13 -22.66 6.06 -16.33
N ALA A 14 -23.28 5.92 -15.17
CA ALA A 14 -24.65 5.42 -15.03
C ALA A 14 -25.61 6.60 -14.86
N ASP A 15 -26.46 6.84 -15.85
CA ASP A 15 -27.49 7.88 -15.76
C ASP A 15 -28.79 7.29 -15.19
N SER A 16 -29.20 7.85 -14.04
CA SER A 16 -30.43 7.45 -13.34
C SER A 16 -31.69 7.84 -14.09
N ASP A 17 -31.64 8.91 -14.89
CA ASP A 17 -32.85 9.48 -15.50
C ASP A 17 -33.15 8.82 -16.86
N SER A 18 -32.10 8.37 -17.57
CA SER A 18 -32.23 7.66 -18.85
C SER A 18 -32.10 6.14 -18.74
N GLY A 19 -31.72 5.60 -17.57
CA GLY A 19 -31.46 4.18 -17.37
C GLY A 19 -30.34 3.61 -18.25
N SER A 20 -29.43 4.49 -18.70
CA SER A 20 -28.37 4.14 -19.65
C SER A 20 -27.00 4.16 -18.97
N ILE A 21 -26.12 3.29 -19.43
CA ILE A 21 -24.73 3.27 -19.00
C ILE A 21 -23.87 3.70 -20.19
N ILE A 22 -23.03 4.70 -19.98
CA ILE A 22 -22.12 5.26 -20.99
C ILE A 22 -20.70 4.88 -20.58
N VAL A 23 -19.96 4.21 -21.45
CA VAL A 23 -18.53 3.95 -21.25
C VAL A 23 -17.76 4.86 -22.18
N VAL A 24 -16.85 5.66 -21.63
CA VAL A 24 -15.99 6.60 -22.34
C VAL A 24 -14.56 6.13 -22.22
N SER A 25 -13.83 6.08 -23.33
CA SER A 25 -12.42 5.67 -23.35
C SER A 25 -11.56 6.57 -22.48
N LYS A 26 -10.45 6.03 -21.96
CA LYS A 26 -9.48 6.78 -21.13
C LYS A 26 -8.91 8.05 -21.80
N ASP A 27 -8.94 8.12 -23.13
CA ASP A 27 -8.52 9.26 -23.94
C ASP A 27 -9.69 10.19 -24.31
N GLY A 28 -10.93 9.83 -23.98
CA GLY A 28 -12.13 10.64 -24.20
C GLY A 28 -12.59 10.69 -25.65
N LEU A 29 -12.00 9.89 -26.54
CA LEU A 29 -12.25 9.92 -27.97
C LEU A 29 -13.43 9.04 -28.40
N ASP A 30 -13.67 7.95 -27.68
CA ASP A 30 -14.72 6.98 -27.98
C ASP A 30 -15.72 6.89 -26.83
N SER A 31 -17.01 6.80 -27.15
CA SER A 31 -18.06 6.56 -26.15
C SER A 31 -19.11 5.56 -26.67
N ARG A 32 -19.61 4.70 -25.78
CA ARG A 32 -20.64 3.71 -26.11
C ARG A 32 -21.77 3.74 -25.11
N HIS A 33 -23.00 3.71 -25.62
CA HIS A 33 -24.22 3.65 -24.83
C HIS A 33 -24.72 2.22 -24.75
N PHE A 34 -24.84 1.71 -23.53
CA PHE A 34 -25.45 0.42 -23.25
C PHE A 34 -26.92 0.64 -22.87
N ARG A 35 -27.81 -0.01 -23.62
CA ARG A 35 -29.21 -0.24 -23.25
C ARG A 35 -29.43 -1.75 -23.20
N SER A 36 -30.04 -2.22 -22.12
CA SER A 36 -30.29 -3.65 -21.87
C SER A 36 -30.97 -4.33 -23.07
N ARG A 37 -30.29 -5.31 -23.71
CA ARG A 37 -30.84 -6.49 -24.43
C ARG A 37 -29.75 -7.46 -24.99
N ARG A 38 -29.75 -8.69 -24.44
CA ARG A 38 -29.32 -10.07 -24.90
C ARG A 38 -28.12 -10.30 -25.86
N ILE A 39 -27.30 -11.31 -25.51
CA ILE A 39 -26.06 -11.82 -26.17
C ILE A 39 -26.21 -13.29 -26.65
N LEU A 40 -25.46 -13.70 -27.68
CA LEU A 40 -25.22 -15.09 -28.17
C LEU A 40 -23.70 -15.34 -28.42
N PHE A 41 -23.21 -16.59 -28.23
CA PHE A 41 -21.79 -17.04 -28.26
C PHE A 41 -21.44 -18.00 -29.43
N VAL A 42 -20.16 -18.07 -29.88
CA VAL A 42 -19.44 -19.27 -30.45
C VAL A 42 -17.88 -19.15 -30.31
N PRO A 43 -17.08 -20.24 -30.07
CA PRO A 43 -15.61 -20.21 -29.92
C PRO A 43 -14.78 -20.95 -31.01
N TYR A 44 -13.45 -20.72 -31.11
CA TYR A 44 -12.48 -21.64 -31.77
C TYR A 44 -11.02 -21.58 -31.23
N LYS A 45 -10.29 -22.71 -31.32
CA LYS A 45 -8.93 -23.05 -30.80
C LYS A 45 -7.86 -23.14 -31.92
N GLN A 46 -6.57 -22.98 -31.59
CA GLN A 46 -5.43 -23.71 -32.25
C GLN A 46 -4.11 -23.67 -31.44
N SER A 47 -3.22 -24.65 -31.69
CA SER A 47 -2.04 -25.08 -30.90
C SER A 47 -0.66 -24.89 -31.61
N TRP A 48 0.45 -24.70 -30.87
CA TRP A 48 1.83 -24.57 -31.38
C TRP A 48 2.84 -25.54 -30.71
N HIS A 49 3.88 -25.97 -31.44
CA HIS A 49 4.98 -26.86 -30.97
C HIS A 49 6.15 -26.05 -30.35
N GLN A 50 6.77 -26.54 -29.27
CA GLN A 50 7.88 -25.89 -28.53
C GLN A 50 9.24 -26.61 -28.70
N VAL A 51 10.33 -25.85 -28.73
CA VAL A 51 11.74 -26.30 -28.71
C VAL A 51 12.39 -25.89 -27.40
N TYR A 52 13.16 -26.77 -26.76
CA TYR A 52 13.85 -26.51 -25.48
C TYR A 52 15.38 -26.52 -25.65
N LEU A 53 16.06 -25.54 -25.07
CA LEU A 53 17.52 -25.45 -24.96
C LEU A 53 17.94 -25.68 -23.50
N TYR A 54 18.96 -26.51 -23.28
CA TYR A 54 19.50 -26.80 -21.94
C TYR A 54 21.01 -26.48 -21.87
N PRO A 55 21.51 -25.94 -20.75
CA PRO A 55 22.94 -25.72 -20.55
C PRO A 55 23.69 -27.05 -20.40
N VAL A 56 24.94 -27.03 -20.87
CA VAL A 56 25.85 -28.16 -21.08
C VAL A 56 26.19 -28.89 -19.77
N ASP A 57 25.84 -30.18 -19.71
CA ASP A 57 26.61 -31.20 -18.99
C ASP A 57 26.35 -32.61 -19.56
N HIS A 58 27.37 -33.09 -20.28
CA HIS A 58 27.83 -34.44 -20.56
C HIS A 58 26.83 -35.61 -20.75
N VAL A 59 26.79 -36.13 -22.00
CA VAL A 59 26.68 -37.53 -22.51
C VAL A 59 25.58 -38.47 -21.97
N ASN A 60 25.26 -38.46 -20.67
CA ASN A 60 24.31 -39.37 -20.04
C ASN A 60 22.84 -39.10 -20.42
N LYS A 61 22.50 -37.91 -20.94
CA LYS A 61 21.11 -37.52 -21.24
C LYS A 61 20.64 -37.89 -22.66
N VAL A 62 21.54 -38.15 -23.61
CA VAL A 62 21.16 -38.60 -24.98
C VAL A 62 20.49 -39.98 -24.93
N ASN A 63 21.03 -40.88 -24.11
CA ASN A 63 20.43 -42.20 -23.87
C ASN A 63 19.08 -42.10 -23.12
N HIS A 64 18.90 -41.04 -22.32
CA HIS A 64 17.65 -40.82 -21.60
C HIS A 64 16.54 -40.29 -22.51
N HIS A 65 16.86 -39.40 -23.46
CA HIS A 65 15.93 -38.92 -24.48
C HIS A 65 15.43 -40.01 -25.43
N LYS A 66 16.29 -41.00 -25.75
CA LYS A 66 15.91 -42.18 -26.54
C LYS A 66 15.04 -43.19 -25.78
N ARG A 67 14.98 -43.11 -24.45
CA ARG A 67 14.14 -43.99 -23.60
C ARG A 67 12.73 -43.44 -23.37
N ILE A 68 12.52 -42.13 -23.53
CA ILE A 68 11.24 -41.47 -23.34
C ILE A 68 10.46 -41.48 -24.67
N LYS A 69 9.26 -42.07 -24.64
CA LYS A 69 8.43 -42.32 -25.84
C LYS A 69 8.15 -41.06 -26.67
N SER A 70 7.98 -39.91 -26.01
CA SER A 70 7.69 -38.61 -26.64
C SER A 70 8.91 -37.88 -27.20
N SER A 71 10.13 -38.27 -26.83
CA SER A 71 11.37 -37.62 -27.30
C SER A 71 12.31 -38.57 -28.03
N ARG A 72 11.84 -39.80 -28.31
CA ARG A 72 12.66 -40.87 -28.89
C ARG A 72 13.20 -40.52 -30.28
N ASP A 73 12.43 -39.73 -31.02
CA ASP A 73 12.74 -39.33 -32.39
C ASP A 73 13.44 -37.96 -32.46
N HIS A 74 13.76 -37.34 -31.31
CA HIS A 74 14.47 -36.08 -31.28
C HIS A 74 15.95 -36.27 -31.64
N LYS A 75 16.44 -35.45 -32.57
CA LYS A 75 17.86 -35.41 -32.96
C LYS A 75 18.64 -34.51 -31.99
N THR A 76 19.51 -35.10 -31.20
CA THR A 76 20.42 -34.37 -30.30
C THR A 76 21.69 -33.97 -31.05
N ILE A 77 22.08 -32.69 -30.99
CA ILE A 77 23.26 -32.15 -31.66
C ILE A 77 24.13 -31.46 -30.61
N ASP A 78 25.44 -31.60 -30.74
CA ASP A 78 26.43 -30.96 -29.87
C ASP A 78 26.52 -29.44 -30.13
N ILE A 79 26.77 -28.65 -29.09
CA ILE A 79 26.73 -27.18 -29.14
C ILE A 79 27.82 -26.56 -30.03
N GLN A 80 29.02 -27.18 -30.10
CA GLN A 80 30.07 -26.69 -31.01
C GLN A 80 29.70 -26.99 -32.47
N THR A 81 29.02 -28.11 -32.69
CA THR A 81 28.48 -28.51 -34.00
C THR A 81 27.25 -27.67 -34.37
N TYR A 82 26.51 -27.14 -33.39
CA TYR A 82 25.36 -26.25 -33.59
C TYR A 82 25.76 -24.88 -34.16
N THR A 83 26.92 -24.34 -33.78
CA THR A 83 27.42 -23.05 -34.29
C THR A 83 27.68 -23.05 -35.80
N SER A 84 28.00 -24.21 -36.38
CA SER A 84 28.13 -24.46 -37.82
C SER A 84 26.93 -25.19 -38.42
N TYR A 85 25.90 -25.46 -37.62
CA TYR A 85 24.69 -26.14 -38.04
C TYR A 85 23.79 -25.17 -38.78
N ILE A 86 23.69 -25.36 -40.09
CA ILE A 86 22.63 -24.77 -40.88
C ILE A 86 21.35 -25.53 -40.51
N PRO A 87 20.34 -24.89 -39.89
CA PRO A 87 19.13 -25.59 -39.50
C PRO A 87 18.44 -26.21 -40.72
N PRO A 88 17.69 -27.33 -40.59
CA PRO A 88 17.04 -27.99 -41.73
C PRO A 88 16.05 -27.07 -42.46
N THR A 89 15.58 -26.02 -41.78
CA THR A 89 14.76 -24.95 -42.35
C THR A 89 15.48 -24.15 -43.44
N SER A 90 16.80 -24.23 -43.55
CA SER A 90 17.59 -23.60 -44.63
C SER A 90 17.82 -24.53 -45.82
N LEU A 91 17.55 -25.84 -45.69
CA LEU A 91 17.40 -26.75 -46.83
C LEU A 91 15.94 -26.68 -47.25
N ILE A 92 15.57 -25.57 -47.89
CA ILE A 92 14.25 -25.44 -48.51
C ILE A 92 14.17 -26.54 -49.58
N LYS A 93 13.36 -27.57 -49.34
CA LYS A 93 13.06 -28.58 -50.35
C LYS A 93 12.44 -27.86 -51.54
N THR A 94 12.96 -28.11 -52.74
CA THR A 94 12.38 -27.58 -53.97
C THR A 94 11.21 -28.44 -54.47
N GLU A 95 10.96 -29.58 -53.81
CA GLU A 95 9.96 -30.57 -54.20
C GLU A 95 8.94 -30.83 -53.08
N CYS A 96 7.71 -31.13 -53.51
CA CYS A 96 6.58 -31.46 -52.66
C CYS A 96 6.75 -32.83 -52.02
N ASP A 97 6.68 -32.90 -50.70
CA ASP A 97 6.80 -34.16 -49.96
C ASP A 97 5.67 -35.17 -50.24
N ALA A 98 4.49 -34.69 -50.65
CA ALA A 98 3.33 -35.53 -50.93
C ALA A 98 3.30 -36.08 -52.36
N HIS A 99 3.85 -35.33 -53.32
CA HIS A 99 3.72 -35.64 -54.76
C HIS A 99 5.08 -35.78 -55.48
N SER A 100 6.20 -35.53 -54.79
CA SER A 100 7.56 -35.51 -55.35
C SER A 100 7.72 -34.62 -56.59
N LEU A 101 6.86 -33.60 -56.73
CA LEU A 101 6.87 -32.62 -57.82
C LEU A 101 7.48 -31.30 -57.37
N GLN A 102 8.15 -30.60 -58.27
CA GLN A 102 8.77 -29.30 -57.98
C GLN A 102 7.73 -28.23 -57.60
N PHE A 103 8.10 -27.36 -56.67
CA PHE A 103 7.28 -26.23 -56.25
C PHE A 103 7.33 -25.10 -57.27
N ASN A 104 6.26 -24.94 -58.05
CA ASN A 104 6.16 -23.90 -59.08
C ASN A 104 5.20 -22.77 -58.68
N LEU A 105 4.36 -23.00 -57.67
CA LEU A 105 3.26 -22.12 -57.29
C LEU A 105 3.34 -21.77 -55.79
N TYR A 106 2.68 -20.70 -55.36
CA TYR A 106 2.68 -20.21 -53.98
C TYR A 106 1.25 -19.93 -53.52
N CYS A 107 0.87 -20.46 -52.36
CA CYS A 107 -0.44 -20.24 -51.76
C CYS A 107 -0.35 -19.13 -50.70
N PRO A 108 -0.92 -17.94 -50.93
CA PRO A 108 -0.87 -16.83 -49.97
C PRO A 108 -1.66 -17.11 -48.69
N SER A 109 -2.76 -17.88 -48.79
CA SER A 109 -3.62 -18.21 -47.64
C SER A 109 -2.92 -19.05 -46.59
N HIS A 110 -1.91 -19.82 -46.99
CA HIS A 110 -1.16 -20.72 -46.10
C HIS A 110 0.34 -20.37 -46.01
N LEU A 111 0.75 -19.31 -46.71
CA LEU A 111 2.13 -18.81 -46.77
C LEU A 111 3.17 -19.89 -47.13
N MET A 112 2.85 -20.78 -48.09
CA MET A 112 3.72 -21.91 -48.46
C MET A 112 3.80 -22.17 -49.99
N PRO A 113 4.92 -22.72 -50.48
CA PRO A 113 5.04 -23.18 -51.86
C PRO A 113 4.21 -24.46 -52.11
N CYS A 114 3.68 -24.61 -53.32
CA CYS A 114 2.81 -25.72 -53.75
C CYS A 114 3.20 -26.23 -55.14
N CYS A 115 2.99 -27.53 -55.38
CA CYS A 115 3.02 -28.12 -56.73
C CYS A 115 1.62 -28.09 -57.36
N ASP A 116 1.53 -28.39 -58.66
CA ASP A 116 0.28 -28.32 -59.44
C ASP A 116 -0.82 -29.28 -58.90
N GLU A 117 -0.43 -30.44 -58.37
CA GLU A 117 -1.37 -31.40 -57.78
C GLU A 117 -1.91 -30.97 -56.41
N CYS A 118 -1.11 -30.27 -55.60
CA CYS A 118 -1.53 -29.75 -54.29
C CYS A 118 -2.66 -28.73 -54.41
N ILE A 119 -2.70 -27.97 -55.51
CA ILE A 119 -3.77 -27.00 -55.77
C ILE A 119 -5.10 -27.69 -55.97
N SER A 120 -5.09 -28.77 -56.75
CA SER A 120 -6.30 -29.48 -57.12
C SER A 120 -6.86 -30.32 -55.97
N THR A 121 -6.01 -30.68 -55.00
CA THR A 121 -6.36 -31.58 -53.89
C THR A 121 -6.58 -30.83 -52.58
N SER A 122 -5.53 -30.18 -52.05
CA SER A 122 -5.50 -29.61 -50.70
C SER A 122 -5.75 -28.09 -50.66
N HIS A 123 -5.52 -27.39 -51.77
CA HIS A 123 -5.70 -25.94 -51.86
C HIS A 123 -6.81 -25.53 -52.85
N SER A 124 -7.74 -26.43 -53.16
CA SER A 124 -8.79 -26.21 -54.16
C SER A 124 -9.76 -25.06 -53.83
N GLN A 125 -9.85 -24.71 -52.54
CA GLN A 125 -10.65 -23.59 -52.04
C GLN A 125 -9.83 -22.32 -51.79
N CYS A 126 -8.51 -22.35 -52.01
CA CYS A 126 -7.64 -21.19 -51.82
C CYS A 126 -7.70 -20.27 -53.03
N THR A 127 -7.95 -18.98 -52.81
CA THR A 127 -8.01 -17.98 -53.87
C THR A 127 -6.70 -17.22 -54.02
N GLY A 128 -6.32 -16.88 -55.25
CA GLY A 128 -5.16 -16.01 -55.51
C GLY A 128 -3.81 -16.74 -55.53
N ILE A 129 -3.79 -18.01 -55.95
CA ILE A 129 -2.54 -18.77 -56.11
C ILE A 129 -1.73 -18.15 -57.25
N THR A 130 -0.45 -17.88 -56.98
CA THR A 130 0.46 -17.21 -57.92
C THR A 130 1.70 -18.07 -58.20
N SER A 131 2.43 -17.78 -59.27
CA SER A 131 3.67 -18.50 -59.55
C SER A 131 4.75 -18.12 -58.54
N LEU A 132 5.47 -19.12 -58.04
CA LEU A 132 6.54 -18.93 -57.05
C LEU A 132 7.62 -18.00 -57.62
N ALA A 133 7.95 -18.14 -58.90
CA ALA A 133 8.88 -17.24 -59.60
C ALA A 133 8.44 -15.77 -59.53
N SER A 134 7.14 -15.48 -59.74
CA SER A 134 6.62 -14.11 -59.66
C SER A 134 6.62 -13.56 -58.25
N VAL A 135 6.44 -14.40 -57.22
CA VAL A 135 6.51 -13.99 -55.82
C VAL A 135 7.95 -13.68 -55.43
N VAL A 136 8.90 -14.53 -55.81
CA VAL A 136 10.33 -14.33 -55.53
C VAL A 136 10.87 -13.07 -56.23
N GLU A 137 10.48 -12.82 -57.48
CA GLU A 137 10.90 -11.63 -58.23
C GLU A 137 10.29 -10.32 -57.67
N LYS A 138 9.04 -10.39 -57.16
CA LYS A 138 8.38 -9.25 -56.48
C LYS A 138 8.89 -9.04 -55.05
N THR A 139 9.38 -10.10 -54.40
CA THR A 139 9.87 -10.04 -53.02
C THR A 139 11.27 -9.45 -53.01
N LYS A 140 11.40 -8.19 -52.59
CA LYS A 140 12.70 -7.57 -52.35
C LYS A 140 13.30 -8.16 -51.07
N ILE A 141 14.00 -9.28 -51.22
CA ILE A 141 14.60 -10.06 -50.12
C ILE A 141 15.47 -9.16 -49.23
N GLU A 142 16.26 -8.26 -49.82
CA GLU A 142 17.12 -7.32 -49.08
C GLU A 142 16.30 -6.37 -48.19
N LYS A 143 15.20 -5.81 -48.70
CA LYS A 143 14.32 -4.93 -47.91
C LYS A 143 13.58 -5.69 -46.80
N SER A 144 13.19 -6.94 -47.07
CA SER A 144 12.52 -7.79 -46.08
C SER A 144 13.49 -8.19 -44.96
N LYS A 145 14.74 -8.50 -45.31
CA LYS A 145 15.82 -8.78 -44.38
C LYS A 145 16.11 -7.56 -43.49
N GLU A 146 16.27 -6.38 -44.07
CA GLU A 146 16.49 -5.13 -43.32
C GLU A 146 15.33 -4.84 -42.35
N SER A 147 14.08 -5.11 -42.76
CA SER A 147 12.91 -4.94 -41.90
C SER A 147 12.93 -5.89 -40.70
N VAL A 148 13.24 -7.18 -40.94
CA VAL A 148 13.32 -8.19 -39.88
C VAL A 148 14.49 -7.90 -38.93
N GLU A 149 15.65 -7.51 -39.44
CA GLU A 149 16.80 -7.10 -38.62
C GLU A 149 16.47 -5.89 -37.74
N LYS A 150 15.74 -4.90 -38.28
CA LYS A 150 15.28 -3.75 -37.52
C LYS A 150 14.32 -4.13 -36.40
N ASP A 151 13.38 -5.03 -36.66
CA ASP A 151 12.44 -5.52 -35.66
C ASP A 151 13.15 -6.34 -34.57
N ILE A 152 14.11 -7.20 -34.95
CA ILE A 152 14.94 -7.94 -34.00
C ILE A 152 15.71 -6.96 -33.09
N ASN A 153 16.37 -5.96 -33.66
CA ASN A 153 17.13 -4.97 -32.89
C ASN A 153 16.24 -4.15 -31.95
N SER A 154 15.03 -3.79 -32.39
CA SER A 154 14.03 -3.10 -31.57
C SER A 154 13.59 -3.96 -30.38
N ILE A 155 13.31 -5.24 -30.62
CA ILE A 155 12.91 -6.19 -29.56
C ILE A 155 14.06 -6.43 -28.58
N THR A 156 15.29 -6.61 -29.06
CA THR A 156 16.46 -6.82 -28.20
C THR A 156 16.72 -5.61 -27.30
N TYR A 157 16.72 -4.39 -27.87
CA TYR A 157 16.85 -3.16 -27.09
C TYR A 157 15.77 -3.04 -25.99
N PHE A 158 14.55 -3.44 -26.31
CA PHE A 158 13.45 -3.42 -25.36
C PHE A 158 13.64 -4.44 -24.23
N LEU A 159 14.10 -5.65 -24.56
CA LEU A 159 14.41 -6.68 -23.56
C LEU A 159 15.53 -6.21 -22.62
N ASP A 160 16.58 -5.59 -23.15
CA ASP A 160 17.67 -5.03 -22.35
C ASP A 160 17.17 -3.93 -21.40
N LYS A 161 16.28 -3.05 -21.88
CA LYS A 161 15.65 -2.02 -21.05
C LYS A 161 14.81 -2.61 -19.91
N LEU A 162 14.10 -3.70 -20.18
CA LEU A 162 13.30 -4.42 -19.19
C LEU A 162 14.20 -5.06 -18.13
N ILE A 163 15.28 -5.73 -18.56
CA ILE A 163 16.28 -6.32 -17.68
C ILE A 163 16.89 -5.26 -16.77
N ASN A 164 17.31 -4.12 -17.33
CA ASN A 164 17.89 -3.00 -16.57
C ASN A 164 16.91 -2.39 -15.57
N ASN A 165 15.62 -2.27 -15.93
CA ASN A 165 14.60 -1.80 -15.00
C ASN A 165 14.41 -2.77 -13.83
N LYS A 166 14.27 -4.07 -14.13
CA LYS A 166 14.09 -5.09 -13.09
C LYS A 166 15.31 -5.24 -12.20
N SER A 167 16.52 -5.17 -12.74
CA SER A 167 17.74 -5.18 -11.93
C SER A 167 17.87 -3.95 -11.03
N GLY A 168 17.47 -2.77 -11.52
CA GLY A 168 17.40 -1.55 -10.72
C GLY A 168 16.36 -1.62 -9.59
N ASN A 169 15.20 -2.20 -9.87
CA ASN A 169 14.17 -2.41 -8.84
C ASN A 169 14.60 -3.40 -7.78
N LEU A 170 15.32 -4.48 -8.15
CA LEU A 170 15.88 -5.43 -7.20
C LEU A 170 16.82 -4.73 -6.22
N LYS A 171 17.79 -3.96 -6.73
CA LYS A 171 18.73 -3.19 -5.89
C LYS A 171 18.01 -2.21 -4.96
N ARG A 172 16.98 -1.51 -5.46
CA ARG A 172 16.20 -0.57 -4.64
C ARG A 172 15.39 -1.29 -3.57
N GLY A 173 14.78 -2.43 -3.91
CA GLY A 173 14.05 -3.26 -2.97
C GLY A 173 14.94 -3.79 -1.85
N GLU A 174 16.16 -4.24 -2.16
CA GLU A 174 17.17 -4.64 -1.17
C GLU A 174 17.55 -3.47 -0.24
N GLN A 175 17.78 -2.28 -0.79
CA GLN A 175 18.06 -1.08 0.00
C GLN A 175 16.90 -0.69 0.92
N GLN A 176 15.66 -0.75 0.42
CA GLN A 176 14.47 -0.47 1.22
C GLN A 176 14.28 -1.48 2.34
N TYR A 177 14.49 -2.77 2.05
CA TYR A 177 14.44 -3.85 3.04
C TYR A 177 15.44 -3.63 4.19
N GLU A 178 16.69 -3.30 3.86
CA GLU A 178 17.70 -3.01 4.88
C GLU A 178 17.42 -1.70 5.64
N SER A 179 16.91 -0.67 4.95
CA SER A 179 16.49 0.58 5.60
C SER A 179 15.36 0.38 6.61
N ILE A 180 14.35 -0.44 6.29
CA ILE A 180 13.25 -0.77 7.21
C ILE A 180 13.78 -1.50 8.44
N LYS A 181 14.64 -2.51 8.26
CA LYS A 181 15.29 -3.20 9.39
C LYS A 181 16.05 -2.24 10.30
N GLN A 182 16.83 -1.34 9.72
CA GLN A 182 17.59 -0.35 10.48
C GLN A 182 16.68 0.60 11.23
N SER A 183 15.58 1.06 10.61
CA SER A 183 14.61 1.94 11.25
C SER A 183 13.93 1.28 12.44
N VAL A 184 13.50 0.01 12.33
CA VAL A 184 12.90 -0.74 13.44
C VAL A 184 13.91 -0.93 14.58
N SER A 185 15.16 -1.28 14.24
CA SER A 185 16.24 -1.41 15.22
C SER A 185 16.52 -0.08 15.94
N LYS A 186 16.51 1.03 15.21
CA LYS A 186 16.72 2.37 15.77
C LYS A 186 15.65 2.74 16.78
N ILE A 187 14.36 2.55 16.44
CA ILE A 187 13.23 2.84 17.36
C ILE A 187 13.38 2.03 18.64
N ARG A 188 13.69 0.73 18.53
CA ARG A 188 13.89 -0.13 19.71
C ARG A 188 15.04 0.36 20.59
N ASN A 189 16.16 0.75 19.98
CA ASN A 189 17.32 1.22 20.73
C ASN A 189 17.05 2.56 21.42
N GLU A 190 16.36 3.50 20.76
CA GLU A 190 15.97 4.78 21.35
C GLU A 190 15.10 4.59 22.61
N ILE A 191 14.13 3.67 22.56
CA ILE A 191 13.29 3.33 23.72
C ILE A 191 14.14 2.76 24.86
N ASN A 192 15.01 1.79 24.57
CA ASN A 192 15.87 1.17 25.58
C ASN A 192 16.81 2.19 26.21
N THR A 193 17.48 3.03 25.42
CA THR A 193 18.38 4.06 25.93
C THR A 193 17.68 5.05 26.85
N HIS A 194 16.42 5.38 26.56
CA HIS A 194 15.64 6.24 27.44
C HIS A 194 15.31 5.55 28.79
N LEU A 195 14.95 4.26 28.75
CA LEU A 195 14.68 3.49 29.97
C LEU A 195 15.95 3.32 30.82
N ASP A 196 17.09 3.03 30.19
CA ASP A 196 18.39 2.92 30.87
C ASP A 196 18.76 4.25 31.56
N HIS A 197 18.47 5.39 30.91
CA HIS A 197 18.70 6.71 31.48
C HIS A 197 17.84 6.98 32.72
N LEU A 198 16.55 6.63 32.67
CA LEU A 198 15.64 6.79 33.82
C LEU A 198 16.04 5.90 35.00
N GLU A 199 16.48 4.67 34.72
CA GLU A 199 17.01 3.77 35.73
C GLU A 199 18.27 4.34 36.38
N GLU A 200 19.23 4.82 35.59
CA GLU A 200 20.47 5.41 36.09
C GLU A 200 20.20 6.66 36.94
N GLN A 201 19.22 7.49 36.56
CA GLN A 201 18.80 8.63 37.38
C GLN A 201 18.23 8.20 38.73
N LEU A 202 17.33 7.20 38.74
CA LEU A 202 16.75 6.70 39.99
C LEU A 202 17.80 6.09 40.92
N PHE A 203 18.79 5.39 40.38
CA PHE A 203 19.90 4.85 41.16
C PHE A 203 20.78 5.95 41.74
N LYS A 204 21.12 6.98 40.95
CA LYS A 204 21.85 8.14 41.47
C LYS A 204 21.11 8.83 42.61
N GLU A 205 19.81 9.06 42.47
CA GLU A 205 18.99 9.65 43.54
C GLU A 205 18.98 8.76 44.78
N THR A 206 18.76 7.46 44.60
CA THR A 206 18.78 6.48 45.70
C THR A 206 20.13 6.47 46.43
N ASP A 207 21.23 6.48 45.69
CA ASP A 207 22.59 6.53 46.25
C ASP A 207 22.82 7.82 47.03
N THR A 208 22.37 8.97 46.53
CA THR A 208 22.53 10.24 47.26
C THR A 208 21.77 10.26 48.57
N ILE A 209 20.51 9.78 48.57
CA ILE A 209 19.67 9.69 49.77
C ILE A 209 20.29 8.70 50.76
N TRP A 210 20.69 7.52 50.27
CA TRP A 210 21.30 6.49 51.11
C TRP A 210 22.60 6.96 51.72
N ASN A 211 23.50 7.56 50.94
CA ASN A 211 24.79 8.05 51.46
C ASN A 211 24.60 9.16 52.51
N LEU A 212 23.60 10.03 52.33
CA LEU A 212 23.26 11.05 53.32
C LEU A 212 22.78 10.41 54.63
N GLU A 213 21.82 9.49 54.58
CA GLU A 213 21.31 8.81 55.78
C GLU A 213 22.38 7.91 56.44
N LYS A 214 23.15 7.19 55.63
CA LYS A 214 24.30 6.41 56.10
C LYS A 214 25.28 7.29 56.87
N SER A 215 25.56 8.51 56.40
CA SER A 215 26.48 9.43 57.09
C SER A 215 25.94 9.83 58.48
N LYS A 216 24.64 10.13 58.59
CA LYS A 216 23.98 10.46 59.85
C LYS A 216 23.98 9.29 60.83
N LEU A 217 23.62 8.10 60.35
CA LEU A 217 23.65 6.87 61.16
C LEU A 217 25.06 6.54 61.62
N THR A 218 26.06 6.67 60.75
CA THR A 218 27.47 6.44 61.11
C THR A 218 27.93 7.40 62.20
N SER A 219 27.59 8.69 62.11
CA SER A 219 27.92 9.67 63.16
C SER A 219 27.22 9.35 64.49
N LEU A 220 25.95 8.97 64.45
CA LEU A 220 25.20 8.60 65.66
C LEU A 220 25.77 7.34 66.33
N ILE A 221 26.17 6.34 65.54
CA ILE A 221 26.84 5.13 66.05
C ILE A 221 28.13 5.52 66.78
N HIS A 222 28.98 6.36 66.19
CA HIS A 222 30.21 6.82 66.85
C HIS A 222 29.92 7.58 68.15
N GLU A 223 28.93 8.48 68.16
CA GLU A 223 28.52 9.19 69.39
C GLU A 223 28.11 8.21 70.51
N ILE A 224 27.34 7.18 70.16
CA ILE A 224 26.86 6.16 71.12
C ILE A 224 28.02 5.27 71.58
N GLU A 225 28.90 4.84 70.68
CA GLU A 225 30.07 4.03 71.01
C GLU A 225 31.03 4.76 71.95
N ASP A 226 31.28 6.05 71.72
CA ASP A 226 32.11 6.88 72.60
C ASP A 226 31.50 6.98 74.01
N LYS A 227 30.19 7.22 74.11
CA LYS A 227 29.49 7.23 75.41
C LYS A 227 29.52 5.88 76.09
N GLN A 228 29.35 4.79 75.33
CA GLN A 228 29.41 3.44 75.86
C GLN A 228 30.82 3.11 76.39
N LYS A 229 31.87 3.55 75.70
CA LYS A 229 33.26 3.37 76.13
C LYS A 229 33.53 4.09 77.46
N ILE A 230 33.12 5.36 77.57
CA ILE A 230 33.25 6.14 78.81
C ILE A 230 32.55 5.42 79.97
N LEU A 231 31.32 4.91 79.76
CA LEU A 231 30.59 4.18 80.80
C LEU A 231 31.27 2.86 81.22
N LYS A 232 31.94 2.16 80.28
CA LYS A 232 32.72 0.96 80.59
C LYS A 232 33.96 1.31 81.43
N GLU A 233 34.71 2.33 81.04
CA GLU A 233 35.88 2.82 81.79
C GLU A 233 35.48 3.27 83.20
N MET A 234 34.41 4.06 83.32
CA MET A 234 33.88 4.48 84.62
C MET A 234 33.48 3.31 85.53
N LYS A 235 32.96 2.22 84.96
CA LYS A 235 32.60 1.02 85.73
C LYS A 235 33.84 0.34 86.32
N ASP A 236 34.92 0.26 85.54
CA ASP A 236 36.19 -0.31 86.00
C ASP A 236 36.88 0.59 87.04
N ASP A 237 36.83 1.90 86.84
CA ASP A 237 37.34 2.90 87.79
C ASP A 237 36.56 2.86 89.11
N LEU A 238 35.23 2.76 89.04
CA LEU A 238 34.37 2.68 90.22
C LEU A 238 34.73 1.47 91.09
N LYS A 239 34.99 0.31 90.46
CA LYS A 239 35.46 -0.89 91.17
C LYS A 239 36.79 -0.61 91.89
N THR A 240 37.75 -0.01 91.18
CA THR A 240 39.08 0.33 91.72
C THR A 240 39.00 1.32 92.88
N VAL A 241 38.17 2.37 92.77
CA VAL A 241 37.96 3.39 93.81
C VAL A 241 37.31 2.78 95.05
N THR A 242 36.33 1.89 94.88
CA THR A 242 35.64 1.25 96.02
C THR A 242 36.51 0.25 96.79
N GLU A 243 37.48 -0.40 96.13
CA GLU A 243 38.33 -1.42 96.76
C GLU A 243 39.62 -0.84 97.39
N ASN A 244 40.16 0.27 96.86
CA ASN A 244 41.54 0.70 97.16
C ASN A 244 41.70 2.12 97.73
N THR A 245 40.62 2.83 98.08
CA THR A 245 40.71 4.24 98.54
C THR A 245 40.10 4.51 99.93
N SER A 246 40.42 5.67 100.50
CA SER A 246 39.84 6.12 101.78
C SER A 246 38.34 6.43 101.65
N LYS A 247 37.58 6.31 102.74
CA LYS A 247 36.11 6.56 102.75
C LYS A 247 35.71 7.91 102.14
N LEU A 248 36.49 8.96 102.37
CA LEU A 248 36.22 10.30 101.83
C LEU A 248 36.48 10.38 100.32
N GLN A 249 37.55 9.77 99.82
CA GLN A 249 37.85 9.72 98.38
C GLN A 249 36.84 8.85 97.63
N CYS A 250 36.41 7.74 98.23
CA CYS A 250 35.36 6.89 97.68
C CYS A 250 34.03 7.66 97.58
N PHE A 251 33.64 8.43 98.61
CA PHE A 251 32.42 9.24 98.59
C PHE A 251 32.45 10.31 97.47
N LEU A 252 33.55 11.06 97.35
CA LEU A 252 33.70 12.08 96.31
C LEU A 252 33.70 11.49 94.90
N GLY A 253 34.41 10.37 94.70
CA GLY A 253 34.45 9.66 93.42
C GLY A 253 33.07 9.12 93.00
N LEU A 254 32.34 8.51 93.93
CA LEU A 254 30.97 8.01 93.69
C LEU A 254 30.03 9.13 93.26
N HIS A 255 30.03 10.26 93.96
CA HIS A 255 29.17 11.39 93.60
C HIS A 255 29.52 11.97 92.21
N GLN A 256 30.81 11.96 91.84
CA GLN A 256 31.24 12.39 90.51
C GLN A 256 30.79 11.41 89.41
N PHE A 257 30.85 10.10 89.67
CA PHE A 257 30.32 9.08 88.76
C PHE A 257 28.80 9.17 88.61
N GLU A 258 28.06 9.38 89.70
CA GLU A 258 26.59 9.57 89.67
C GLU A 258 26.18 10.75 88.79
N GLN A 259 26.93 11.86 88.84
CA GLN A 259 26.67 13.03 88.00
C GLN A 259 26.86 12.71 86.50
N GLN A 260 27.92 11.97 86.15
CA GLN A 260 28.21 11.57 84.78
C GLN A 260 27.21 10.53 84.23
N VAL A 261 26.80 9.56 85.07
CA VAL A 261 25.73 8.61 84.72
C VAL A 261 24.42 9.34 84.48
N SER A 262 24.07 10.32 85.32
CA SER A 262 22.88 11.15 85.14
C SER A 262 22.91 11.96 83.84
N GLN A 263 24.09 12.42 83.40
CA GLN A 263 24.25 13.09 82.10
C GLN A 263 24.04 12.13 80.92
N CYS A 264 24.53 10.89 81.02
CA CYS A 264 24.30 9.87 80.00
C CYS A 264 22.83 9.46 79.93
N GLN A 265 22.15 9.34 81.07
CA GLN A 265 20.71 9.05 81.11
C GLN A 265 19.91 10.14 80.39
N ARG A 266 20.17 11.42 80.70
CA ARG A 266 19.55 12.54 79.99
C ARG A 266 19.84 12.54 78.49
N TYR A 267 21.02 12.07 78.06
CA TYR A 267 21.33 11.95 76.63
C TYR A 267 20.47 10.87 75.96
N ILE A 268 20.27 9.71 76.61
CA ILE A 268 19.39 8.63 76.12
C ILE A 268 17.95 9.14 76.01
N ASP A 269 17.43 9.78 77.07
CA ASP A 269 16.08 10.32 77.09
C ASP A 269 15.89 11.33 75.92
N ASN A 270 16.88 12.20 75.67
CA ASN A 270 16.86 13.12 74.53
C ASN A 270 16.92 12.42 73.17
N LEU A 271 17.60 11.28 73.03
CA LEU A 271 17.63 10.50 71.78
C LEU A 271 16.27 9.88 71.47
N GLU A 272 15.58 9.38 72.50
CA GLU A 272 14.22 8.84 72.38
C GLU A 272 13.22 9.94 72.03
N ASP A 273 13.24 11.07 72.75
CA ASP A 273 12.34 12.21 72.54
C ASP A 273 12.51 12.85 71.16
N SER A 274 13.76 12.96 70.68
CA SER A 274 14.07 13.54 69.36
C SER A 274 13.83 12.57 68.19
N LYS A 275 13.41 11.33 68.47
CA LYS A 275 13.30 10.23 67.49
C LYS A 275 14.59 9.96 66.71
N ARG A 276 15.75 10.40 67.19
CA ARG A 276 17.05 10.12 66.55
C ARG A 276 17.38 8.62 66.58
N ALA A 277 16.78 7.87 67.50
CA ALA A 277 16.89 6.42 67.62
C ALA A 277 15.90 5.63 66.74
N SER A 278 15.08 6.28 65.90
CA SER A 278 14.12 5.58 65.06
C SER A 278 14.79 4.76 63.95
N GLU A 279 14.21 3.61 63.61
CA GLU A 279 14.62 2.81 62.46
C GLU A 279 14.40 3.57 61.13
N VAL A 280 15.37 3.44 60.22
CA VAL A 280 15.32 4.08 58.89
C VAL A 280 14.97 3.04 57.82
N ASP A 281 13.82 3.22 57.18
CA ASP A 281 13.34 2.42 56.06
C ASP A 281 13.41 3.23 54.76
N ILE A 282 14.05 2.70 53.71
CA ILE A 282 14.01 3.29 52.37
C ILE A 282 12.94 2.57 51.54
N LYS A 283 11.95 3.32 51.05
CA LYS A 283 10.83 2.79 50.26
C LYS A 283 10.76 3.51 48.92
N ILE A 284 10.66 2.74 47.84
CA ILE A 284 10.44 3.25 46.49
C ILE A 284 8.94 3.34 46.24
N LYS A 285 8.45 4.51 45.83
CA LYS A 285 7.09 4.68 45.33
C LYS A 285 7.13 4.62 43.80
N GLN A 286 6.58 3.55 43.23
CA GLN A 286 6.53 3.41 41.77
C GLN A 286 5.64 4.50 41.15
N ASN A 287 6.06 5.00 39.99
CA ASN A 287 5.28 5.95 39.22
C ASN A 287 4.10 5.22 38.56
N GLY A 288 2.86 5.60 38.91
CA GLY A 288 1.64 5.00 38.37
C GLY A 288 1.46 5.21 36.86
N GLU A 289 2.18 6.16 36.24
CA GLU A 289 2.22 6.30 34.78
C GLU A 289 3.04 5.18 34.12
N LEU A 290 4.08 4.70 34.78
CA LEU A 290 4.95 3.64 34.27
C LEU A 290 4.21 2.28 34.22
N GLU A 291 3.32 2.02 35.19
CA GLU A 291 2.41 0.87 35.15
C GLU A 291 1.41 0.94 33.99
N LYS A 292 0.92 2.15 33.64
CA LYS A 292 0.02 2.33 32.49
C LYS A 292 0.77 2.07 31.18
N ILE A 293 1.97 2.62 31.04
CA ILE A 293 2.82 2.41 29.87
C ILE A 293 3.16 0.91 29.70
N LEU A 294 3.47 0.19 30.78
CA LEU A 294 3.70 -1.25 30.73
C LEU A 294 2.49 -2.03 30.20
N LYS A 295 1.27 -1.65 30.61
CA LYS A 295 0.03 -2.25 30.09
C LYS A 295 -0.19 -1.90 28.62
N GLU A 296 0.09 -0.67 28.20
CA GLU A 296 -0.03 -0.25 26.80
C GLU A 296 0.99 -0.95 25.91
N LEU A 297 2.24 -1.11 26.37
CA LEU A 297 3.28 -1.86 25.65
C LEU A 297 2.90 -3.34 25.46
N GLN A 298 2.22 -3.96 26.43
CA GLN A 298 1.71 -5.33 26.29
C GLN A 298 0.60 -5.46 25.23
N LEU A 299 -0.09 -4.37 24.88
CA LEU A 299 -1.14 -4.36 23.86
C LEU A 299 -0.58 -4.22 22.43
N ILE A 300 0.66 -3.78 22.27
CA ILE A 300 1.30 -3.61 20.96
C ILE A 300 1.72 -4.99 20.42
N LYS A 301 0.98 -5.49 19.41
CA LYS A 301 1.24 -6.80 18.79
C LYS A 301 2.27 -6.77 17.66
N SER A 302 2.52 -5.60 17.07
CA SER A 302 3.49 -5.44 15.98
C SER A 302 4.10 -4.04 15.99
N PHE A 303 5.33 -3.93 15.48
CA PHE A 303 6.01 -2.65 15.25
C PHE A 303 5.50 -1.92 13.99
N GLY A 304 4.73 -2.59 13.14
CA GLY A 304 4.20 -2.06 11.89
C GLY A 304 3.75 -3.16 10.94
N GLU A 305 3.35 -2.77 9.75
CA GLU A 305 2.93 -3.65 8.65
C GLU A 305 3.80 -3.38 7.41
N VAL A 306 4.20 -4.45 6.71
CA VAL A 306 4.98 -4.37 5.47
C VAL A 306 4.09 -4.76 4.31
N THR A 307 3.83 -3.82 3.39
CA THR A 307 3.01 -4.06 2.19
C THR A 307 3.84 -3.93 0.92
N VAL A 308 3.70 -4.88 0.00
CA VAL A 308 4.34 -4.84 -1.32
C VAL A 308 3.41 -4.15 -2.31
N VAL A 309 3.85 -3.03 -2.89
CA VAL A 309 3.09 -2.32 -3.94
C VAL A 309 3.68 -2.67 -5.30
N ASN A 310 2.97 -3.48 -6.07
CA ASN A 310 3.35 -3.79 -7.44
C ASN A 310 2.95 -2.66 -8.38
N THR A 311 3.92 -2.11 -9.10
CA THR A 311 3.70 -1.07 -10.10
C THR A 311 3.92 -1.64 -11.49
N GLU A 312 2.92 -1.52 -12.36
CA GLU A 312 3.03 -1.95 -13.75
C GLU A 312 4.01 -1.08 -14.53
N ILE A 313 4.83 -1.71 -15.36
CA ILE A 313 5.77 -1.02 -16.24
C ILE A 313 5.09 -0.86 -17.61
N SER A 314 4.79 0.37 -17.99
CA SER A 314 4.32 0.69 -19.34
C SER A 314 5.46 0.53 -20.34
N LEU A 315 5.36 -0.53 -21.14
CA LEU A 315 6.37 -0.89 -22.12
C LEU A 315 5.76 -0.75 -23.52
N LYS A 316 6.05 0.36 -24.21
CA LYS A 316 5.58 0.58 -25.58
C LYS A 316 6.53 -0.08 -26.58
N ARG A 317 5.99 -0.94 -27.43
CA ARG A 317 6.71 -1.57 -28.55
C ARG A 317 6.62 -0.63 -29.76
N GLN A 318 7.75 -0.28 -30.37
CA GLN A 318 7.76 0.30 -31.72
C GLN A 318 7.97 -0.85 -32.70
N THR A 319 6.88 -1.39 -33.24
CA THR A 319 6.93 -2.32 -34.38
C THR A 319 7.00 -1.52 -35.67
N SER A 320 8.04 -1.75 -36.46
CA SER A 320 8.14 -1.21 -37.82
C SER A 320 7.75 -2.28 -38.82
N VAL A 321 6.45 -2.58 -38.94
CA VAL A 321 5.98 -3.50 -39.98
C VAL A 321 5.84 -2.74 -41.30
N SER A 322 6.55 -3.21 -42.34
CA SER A 322 6.46 -2.72 -43.71
C SER A 322 5.11 -3.07 -44.36
N ARG A 323 4.21 -2.10 -44.32
CA ARG A 323 3.05 -1.71 -45.14
C ARG A 323 2.48 -2.50 -46.34
N GLU A 324 2.75 -3.79 -46.58
CA GLU A 324 2.22 -4.45 -47.81
C GLU A 324 1.17 -5.55 -47.61
N ALA A 325 0.78 -5.90 -46.39
CA ALA A 325 -0.43 -6.70 -46.18
C ALA A 325 -0.97 -6.53 -44.77
N GLN A 326 -1.71 -5.45 -44.52
CA GLN A 326 -2.70 -5.40 -43.44
C GLN A 326 -3.60 -4.17 -43.61
N ILE A 327 -4.87 -4.47 -43.85
CA ILE A 327 -6.02 -3.60 -43.63
C ILE A 327 -5.85 -2.93 -42.26
N GLU A 328 -6.14 -1.62 -42.21
CA GLU A 328 -6.09 -0.81 -41.00
C GLU A 328 -6.67 -1.55 -39.78
N LEU A 329 -5.81 -1.90 -38.84
CA LEU A 329 -6.19 -1.99 -37.45
C LEU A 329 -5.78 -0.66 -36.83
N GLN A 330 -6.72 0.29 -36.84
CA GLN A 330 -6.75 1.31 -35.81
C GLN A 330 -6.60 0.59 -34.46
N GLU A 331 -5.74 1.07 -33.57
CA GLU A 331 -5.83 0.74 -32.15
C GLU A 331 -7.15 1.32 -31.64
N GLN A 332 -8.27 0.66 -31.97
CA GLN A 332 -9.57 0.97 -31.42
C GLN A 332 -9.49 0.72 -29.92
N SER A 333 -9.99 1.67 -29.14
CA SER A 333 -10.35 1.37 -27.76
C SER A 333 -11.23 0.11 -27.80
N ASN A 334 -10.87 -0.95 -27.05
CA ASN A 334 -11.60 -2.22 -27.05
C ASN A 334 -13.04 -2.11 -26.47
N ILE A 335 -13.61 -0.90 -26.41
CA ILE A 335 -15.00 -0.60 -26.05
C ILE A 335 -15.97 -1.28 -27.02
N GLU A 336 -15.59 -1.48 -28.29
CA GLU A 336 -16.41 -2.20 -29.29
C GLU A 336 -16.69 -3.66 -28.88
N ASN A 337 -15.76 -4.30 -28.16
CA ASN A 337 -15.91 -5.67 -27.66
C ASN A 337 -16.38 -5.74 -26.20
N MET A 338 -16.56 -4.60 -25.53
CA MET A 338 -17.07 -4.57 -24.16
C MET A 338 -18.55 -4.93 -24.16
N THR A 339 -18.89 -6.01 -23.44
CA THR A 339 -20.26 -6.45 -23.22
C THR A 339 -20.53 -6.44 -21.73
N MET A 340 -21.71 -5.97 -21.34
CA MET A 340 -22.13 -5.88 -19.94
C MET A 340 -23.27 -6.86 -19.72
N ASN A 341 -23.02 -7.87 -18.89
CA ASN A 341 -24.00 -8.86 -18.50
C ASN A 341 -24.35 -8.64 -17.04
N ILE A 342 -25.65 -8.61 -16.74
CA ILE A 342 -26.11 -8.64 -15.34
C ILE A 342 -25.93 -10.09 -14.89
N GLU A 343 -24.89 -10.37 -14.11
CA GLU A 343 -24.64 -11.69 -13.54
C GLU A 343 -25.57 -11.95 -12.34
N THR A 344 -25.71 -10.96 -11.45
CA THR A 344 -26.48 -11.07 -10.21
C THR A 344 -27.13 -9.72 -9.87
N THR A 345 -28.33 -9.75 -9.31
CA THR A 345 -28.97 -8.57 -8.69
C THR A 345 -28.93 -8.72 -7.19
N ILE A 346 -28.35 -7.73 -6.49
CA ILE A 346 -28.19 -7.75 -5.04
C ILE A 346 -29.42 -7.04 -4.43
N PRO A 347 -30.31 -7.75 -3.71
CA PRO A 347 -31.45 -7.13 -3.04
C PRO A 347 -30.96 -6.40 -1.78
N ILE A 348 -31.04 -5.07 -1.77
CA ILE A 348 -30.66 -4.27 -0.59
C ILE A 348 -31.94 -3.77 0.09
N ASN A 349 -32.13 -4.12 1.36
CA ASN A 349 -33.27 -3.65 2.14
C ASN A 349 -33.02 -2.22 2.66
N ILE A 350 -33.43 -1.25 1.85
CA ILE A 350 -33.33 0.19 2.13
C ILE A 350 -34.72 0.84 2.23
N SER A 351 -34.80 1.90 3.02
CA SER A 351 -36.04 2.61 3.34
C SER A 351 -36.62 3.43 2.19
N LYS A 352 -35.78 4.05 1.32
CA LYS A 352 -36.23 4.76 0.12
C LYS A 352 -35.39 4.47 -1.11
N HIS A 353 -34.21 5.08 -1.21
CA HIS A 353 -33.31 4.92 -2.36
C HIS A 353 -31.86 5.21 -1.98
N ILE A 354 -30.95 4.76 -2.84
CA ILE A 354 -29.51 4.98 -2.72
C ILE A 354 -29.17 6.27 -3.47
N SER A 355 -28.56 7.24 -2.78
CA SER A 355 -28.12 8.49 -3.42
C SER A 355 -26.72 8.36 -4.05
N ASP A 356 -25.82 7.59 -3.42
CA ASP A 356 -24.48 7.30 -3.93
C ASP A 356 -23.95 5.95 -3.43
N MET A 357 -22.96 5.39 -4.14
CA MET A 357 -22.37 4.09 -3.83
C MET A 357 -20.90 3.98 -4.27
N ILE A 358 -20.10 3.30 -3.45
CA ILE A 358 -18.70 2.94 -3.76
C ILE A 358 -18.52 1.44 -3.55
N CYS A 359 -17.87 0.78 -4.51
CA CYS A 359 -17.37 -0.59 -4.33
C CYS A 359 -15.88 -0.56 -3.99
N LEU A 360 -15.50 -1.22 -2.90
CA LEU A 360 -14.12 -1.37 -2.46
C LEU A 360 -13.51 -2.65 -3.05
N MET A 361 -12.19 -2.64 -3.21
CA MET A 361 -11.43 -3.77 -3.78
C MET A 361 -11.49 -5.04 -2.91
N ASP A 362 -11.86 -4.90 -1.64
CA ASP A 362 -12.05 -6.01 -0.69
C ASP A 362 -13.45 -6.63 -0.75
N GLY A 363 -14.29 -6.20 -1.69
CA GLY A 363 -15.66 -6.70 -1.88
C GLY A 363 -16.70 -6.03 -0.98
N ARG A 364 -16.33 -5.03 -0.17
CA ARG A 364 -17.32 -4.23 0.57
C ARG A 364 -17.92 -3.17 -0.34
N VAL A 365 -19.21 -2.91 -0.16
CA VAL A 365 -19.93 -1.85 -0.85
C VAL A 365 -20.42 -0.84 0.18
N ILE A 366 -20.09 0.43 -0.03
CA ILE A 366 -20.55 1.54 0.80
C ILE A 366 -21.70 2.21 0.06
N VAL A 367 -22.86 2.31 0.70
CA VAL A 367 -24.05 2.95 0.14
C VAL A 367 -24.49 4.11 1.03
N VAL A 368 -24.95 5.18 0.40
CA VAL A 368 -25.65 6.27 1.07
C VAL A 368 -27.14 6.00 0.96
N GLU A 369 -27.78 5.72 2.09
CA GLU A 369 -29.21 5.53 2.17
C GLU A 369 -29.89 6.83 2.58
N GLN A 370 -30.85 7.26 1.77
CA GLN A 370 -31.66 8.43 2.07
C GLN A 370 -32.88 8.01 2.90
N MET A 371 -32.94 8.33 4.20
CA MET A 371 -34.10 7.97 5.05
C MET A 371 -35.22 9.02 5.01
N GLY A 372 -34.97 10.20 4.44
CA GLY A 372 -35.90 11.33 4.40
C GLY A 372 -35.83 12.23 5.64
N LEU A 373 -36.27 13.49 5.49
CA LEU A 373 -36.15 14.56 6.50
C LEU A 373 -34.69 14.85 6.96
N GLY A 374 -33.70 14.62 6.10
CA GLY A 374 -32.29 14.94 6.38
C GLY A 374 -31.56 13.93 7.27
N LEU A 375 -32.11 12.73 7.46
CA LEU A 375 -31.49 11.65 8.22
C LEU A 375 -30.83 10.62 7.29
N ASP A 376 -29.93 11.07 6.43
CA ASP A 376 -29.22 10.16 5.55
C ASP A 376 -28.22 9.34 6.36
N GLY A 377 -28.02 8.07 5.99
CA GLY A 377 -27.15 7.16 6.71
C GLY A 377 -26.20 6.45 5.74
N ILE A 378 -24.96 6.23 6.17
CA ILE A 378 -23.99 5.47 5.37
C ILE A 378 -24.01 4.02 5.86
N ARG A 379 -24.21 3.06 4.96
CA ARG A 379 -24.15 1.62 5.26
C ARG A 379 -22.99 0.97 4.52
N ILE A 380 -22.37 0.00 5.16
CA ILE A 380 -21.42 -0.91 4.55
C ILE A 380 -22.11 -2.26 4.42
N ILE A 381 -22.14 -2.82 3.21
CA ILE A 381 -22.73 -4.11 2.87
C ILE A 381 -21.71 -5.00 2.14
N ASP A 382 -21.93 -6.31 2.13
CA ASP A 382 -21.18 -7.24 1.28
C ASP A 382 -21.79 -7.37 -0.13
N LEU A 383 -21.16 -8.16 -1.01
CA LEU A 383 -21.66 -8.42 -2.37
C LEU A 383 -22.93 -9.28 -2.39
N GLU A 384 -23.31 -9.87 -1.26
CA GLU A 384 -24.56 -10.59 -1.07
C GLU A 384 -25.70 -9.66 -0.59
N GLY A 385 -25.39 -8.41 -0.26
CA GLY A 385 -26.35 -7.40 0.21
C GLY A 385 -26.60 -7.43 1.72
N ASN A 386 -25.86 -8.25 2.46
CA ASN A 386 -25.96 -8.28 3.91
C ASN A 386 -25.34 -7.03 4.50
N LYS A 387 -26.01 -6.49 5.52
CA LYS A 387 -25.51 -5.34 6.27
C LYS A 387 -24.33 -5.75 7.14
N LEU A 388 -23.15 -5.23 6.81
CA LEU A 388 -21.94 -5.37 7.65
C LEU A 388 -21.92 -4.30 8.75
N LYS A 389 -22.23 -3.03 8.40
CA LYS A 389 -22.11 -1.89 9.32
C LYS A 389 -23.03 -0.73 8.96
N SER A 390 -23.36 0.09 9.96
CA SER A 390 -23.95 1.43 9.77
C SER A 390 -23.03 2.48 10.38
N ILE A 391 -22.75 3.53 9.63
CA ILE A 391 -22.02 4.71 10.08
C ILE A 391 -23.05 5.80 10.37
N GLN A 392 -23.07 6.25 11.62
CA GLN A 392 -23.87 7.40 12.03
C GLN A 392 -23.17 8.66 11.53
N VAL A 393 -23.87 9.45 10.72
CA VAL A 393 -23.37 10.71 10.17
C VAL A 393 -23.93 11.89 10.95
N GLN A 394 -23.16 12.96 11.04
CA GLN A 394 -23.56 14.21 11.72
C GLN A 394 -24.27 15.19 10.78
N SER A 395 -24.86 14.68 9.69
CA SER A 395 -25.50 15.51 8.68
C SER A 395 -26.84 16.05 9.19
N LYS A 396 -27.14 17.30 8.80
CA LYS A 396 -28.44 17.93 9.07
C LYS A 396 -29.33 17.95 7.83
N SER A 397 -28.86 17.39 6.72
CA SER A 397 -29.52 17.43 5.42
C SER A 397 -29.12 16.25 4.54
N TYR A 398 -29.23 16.41 3.22
CA TYR A 398 -29.01 15.38 2.23
C TYR A 398 -27.53 15.16 1.95
N LEU A 399 -27.16 13.88 1.96
CA LEU A 399 -25.85 13.39 1.54
C LEU A 399 -25.91 13.00 0.06
N PHE A 400 -25.19 13.75 -0.76
CA PHE A 400 -25.16 13.52 -2.21
C PHE A 400 -23.99 12.67 -2.68
N ASN A 401 -22.83 12.78 -2.04
CA ASN A 401 -21.63 12.10 -2.51
C ASN A 401 -20.79 11.56 -1.36
N ILE A 402 -20.17 10.41 -1.63
CA ILE A 402 -19.17 9.80 -0.75
C ILE A 402 -17.89 9.49 -1.52
N VAL A 403 -16.78 9.50 -0.81
CA VAL A 403 -15.51 8.92 -1.24
C VAL A 403 -14.87 8.15 -0.08
N TYR A 404 -14.09 7.13 -0.39
CA TYR A 404 -13.43 6.30 0.62
C TYR A 404 -11.92 6.50 0.55
N CYS A 405 -11.29 6.73 1.69
CA CYS A 405 -9.84 6.85 1.83
C CYS A 405 -9.32 5.93 2.92
N LYS A 406 -8.01 5.93 3.13
CA LYS A 406 -7.35 5.13 4.19
C LYS A 406 -7.82 5.50 5.60
N ASP A 407 -8.21 6.76 5.81
CA ASP A 407 -8.57 7.29 7.12
C ASP A 407 -10.06 7.07 7.42
N GLY A 408 -10.89 6.88 6.38
CA GLY A 408 -12.30 6.54 6.53
C GLY A 408 -13.17 7.00 5.37
N VAL A 409 -14.43 7.28 5.68
CA VAL A 409 -15.42 7.76 4.71
C VAL A 409 -15.46 9.28 4.74
N ILE A 410 -15.36 9.89 3.56
CA ILE A 410 -15.53 11.32 3.37
C ILE A 410 -16.87 11.55 2.67
N TYR A 411 -17.66 12.48 3.20
CA TYR A 411 -18.96 12.82 2.64
C TYR A 411 -19.18 14.34 2.70
N SER A 412 -20.03 14.83 1.81
CA SER A 412 -20.41 16.25 1.79
C SER A 412 -21.89 16.43 2.13
N ASP A 413 -22.15 17.36 3.06
CA ASP A 413 -23.50 17.80 3.42
C ASP A 413 -23.92 18.98 2.53
N CYS A 414 -25.04 18.82 1.82
CA CYS A 414 -25.54 19.80 0.86
C CYS A 414 -25.82 21.18 1.47
N ASP A 415 -26.43 21.19 2.65
CA ASP A 415 -26.98 22.41 3.24
C ASP A 415 -26.08 22.99 4.32
N ASP A 416 -25.31 22.14 5.02
CA ASP A 416 -24.32 22.62 6.00
C ASP A 416 -23.05 23.20 5.33
N LYS A 417 -22.89 22.97 4.03
CA LYS A 417 -21.73 23.38 3.23
C LYS A 417 -20.40 22.90 3.84
N THR A 418 -20.42 21.66 4.31
CA THR A 418 -19.31 21.05 5.03
C THR A 418 -18.96 19.71 4.42
N VAL A 419 -17.65 19.45 4.26
CA VAL A 419 -17.10 18.12 4.00
C VAL A 419 -16.65 17.52 5.32
N TYR A 420 -17.07 16.30 5.58
CA TYR A 420 -16.71 15.55 6.77
C TYR A 420 -15.83 14.36 6.40
N CYS A 421 -14.86 14.06 7.26
CA CYS A 421 -14.17 12.78 7.27
C CYS A 421 -14.48 12.07 8.59
N VAL A 422 -15.01 10.86 8.50
CA VAL A 422 -15.36 10.01 9.64
C VAL A 422 -14.68 8.66 9.51
N ASP A 423 -14.25 8.10 10.63
CA ASP A 423 -13.81 6.71 10.65
C ASP A 423 -15.00 5.75 10.44
N GLU A 424 -14.72 4.46 10.29
CA GLU A 424 -15.79 3.47 10.12
C GLU A 424 -16.70 3.34 11.36
N SER A 425 -16.35 3.89 12.52
CA SER A 425 -17.23 3.94 13.70
C SER A 425 -18.23 5.12 13.64
N GLY A 426 -18.05 6.05 12.71
CA GLY A 426 -18.77 7.31 12.63
C GLY A 426 -18.18 8.41 13.51
N LYS A 427 -16.99 8.19 14.09
CA LYS A 427 -16.28 9.23 14.83
C LYS A 427 -15.64 10.19 13.83
N LYS A 428 -15.94 11.47 14.00
CA LYS A 428 -15.36 12.55 13.20
C LYS A 428 -13.85 12.62 13.38
N ILE A 429 -13.13 12.57 12.26
CA ILE A 429 -11.68 12.77 12.17
C ILE A 429 -11.42 14.26 11.94
N TRP A 430 -12.03 14.84 10.89
CA TRP A 430 -11.97 16.26 10.59
C TRP A 430 -13.22 16.73 9.85
N GLN A 431 -13.41 18.05 9.79
CA GLN A 431 -14.44 18.68 8.96
C GLN A 431 -13.87 19.95 8.31
N HIS A 432 -14.28 20.25 7.09
CA HIS A 432 -13.92 21.47 6.38
C HIS A 432 -15.18 22.18 5.91
N LYS A 433 -15.38 23.40 6.40
CA LYS A 433 -16.50 24.25 5.97
C LYS A 433 -16.07 25.08 4.77
N HIS A 434 -16.88 25.07 3.72
CA HIS A 434 -16.59 25.78 2.47
C HIS A 434 -17.80 26.60 2.00
N ASP A 435 -17.55 27.53 1.08
CA ASP A 435 -18.63 28.39 0.56
C ASP A 435 -19.49 27.73 -0.54
N LEU A 436 -19.17 26.49 -0.92
CA LEU A 436 -19.94 25.74 -1.90
C LEU A 436 -21.28 25.28 -1.29
N SER A 437 -22.37 25.72 -1.89
CA SER A 437 -23.70 25.13 -1.75
C SER A 437 -23.87 23.95 -2.68
N GLY A 438 -24.51 22.89 -2.21
CA GLY A 438 -24.77 21.68 -3.01
C GLY A 438 -23.53 21.08 -3.67
N PRO A 439 -22.53 20.62 -2.89
CA PRO A 439 -21.48 19.75 -3.42
C PRO A 439 -22.10 18.54 -4.12
N ARG A 440 -21.86 18.44 -5.44
CA ARG A 440 -22.47 17.47 -6.37
C ARG A 440 -21.45 16.51 -6.98
N GLY A 441 -20.19 16.65 -6.57
CA GLY A 441 -19.12 15.73 -6.91
C GLY A 441 -18.06 15.77 -5.82
N LEU A 442 -17.62 14.58 -5.42
CA LEU A 442 -16.48 14.37 -4.54
C LEU A 442 -15.54 13.35 -5.18
N CYS A 443 -14.25 13.63 -5.16
CA CYS A 443 -13.21 12.68 -5.54
C CYS A 443 -11.93 12.91 -4.74
N ILE A 444 -11.02 11.95 -4.77
CA ILE A 444 -9.72 12.02 -4.09
C ILE A 444 -8.61 11.88 -5.12
N ASP A 445 -7.59 12.73 -5.03
CA ASP A 445 -6.43 12.69 -5.90
C ASP A 445 -5.36 11.64 -5.47
N THR A 446 -4.23 11.59 -6.18
CA THR A 446 -3.11 10.70 -5.82
C THR A 446 -2.47 10.99 -4.47
N TYR A 447 -2.57 12.23 -3.98
CA TYR A 447 -1.94 12.74 -2.76
C TYR A 447 -2.86 12.70 -1.54
N GLY A 448 -4.12 12.33 -1.73
CA GLY A 448 -5.14 12.27 -0.69
C GLY A 448 -5.91 13.58 -0.51
N ASN A 449 -5.73 14.58 -1.38
CA ASN A 449 -6.53 15.79 -1.33
C ASN A 449 -7.92 15.53 -1.93
N ILE A 450 -8.90 16.25 -1.41
CA ILE A 450 -10.30 16.09 -1.73
C ILE A 450 -10.68 17.14 -2.76
N ILE A 451 -11.19 16.71 -3.90
CA ILE A 451 -11.69 17.61 -4.93
C ILE A 451 -13.21 17.62 -4.81
N VAL A 452 -13.77 18.82 -4.67
CA VAL A 452 -15.19 19.06 -4.45
C VAL A 452 -15.72 19.96 -5.56
N ALA A 453 -16.74 19.51 -6.27
CA ALA A 453 -17.49 20.34 -7.22
C ALA A 453 -18.81 20.78 -6.58
N GLY A 454 -19.10 22.08 -6.60
CA GLY A 454 -20.32 22.64 -6.02
C GLY A 454 -20.62 24.04 -6.54
N ILE A 455 -21.53 24.75 -5.87
CA ILE A 455 -22.01 26.07 -6.29
C ILE A 455 -21.57 27.13 -5.28
N GLU A 456 -20.69 28.03 -5.67
CA GLU A 456 -20.25 29.19 -4.89
C GLU A 456 -20.97 30.45 -5.35
N SER A 457 -21.82 31.06 -4.52
CA SER A 457 -22.49 32.33 -4.86
C SER A 457 -23.23 32.34 -6.20
N GLY A 458 -23.81 31.20 -6.59
CA GLY A 458 -24.52 31.01 -7.87
C GLY A 458 -23.62 30.62 -9.05
N ILE A 459 -22.30 30.60 -8.87
CA ILE A 459 -21.31 30.18 -9.86
C ILE A 459 -20.82 28.79 -9.48
N TYR A 460 -20.87 27.84 -10.41
CA TYR A 460 -20.34 26.51 -10.14
C TYR A 460 -18.81 26.56 -10.14
N SER A 461 -18.17 25.92 -9.16
CA SER A 461 -16.72 25.86 -9.06
C SER A 461 -16.25 24.51 -8.55
N VAL A 462 -14.98 24.19 -8.83
CA VAL A 462 -14.29 23.04 -8.27
C VAL A 462 -13.21 23.54 -7.32
N LYS A 463 -13.23 23.04 -6.09
CA LYS A 463 -12.23 23.31 -5.06
C LYS A 463 -11.43 22.06 -4.77
N VAL A 464 -10.15 22.22 -4.43
CA VAL A 464 -9.34 21.20 -3.79
C VAL A 464 -9.22 21.55 -2.31
N ILE A 465 -9.38 20.56 -1.44
CA ILE A 465 -9.21 20.63 0.00
C ILE A 465 -8.05 19.70 0.36
N SER A 466 -7.11 20.16 1.17
CA SER A 466 -5.98 19.34 1.62
C SER A 466 -6.44 18.08 2.33
N LYS A 467 -5.62 17.03 2.32
CA LYS A 467 -5.91 15.73 2.96
C LYS A 467 -6.30 15.80 4.45
N ASP A 468 -5.85 16.84 5.15
CA ASP A 468 -6.11 17.10 6.57
C ASP A 468 -7.29 18.08 6.79
N GLY A 469 -7.91 18.55 5.71
CA GLY A 469 -9.06 19.45 5.76
C GLY A 469 -8.74 20.88 6.18
N GLN A 470 -7.47 21.29 6.25
CA GLN A 470 -7.08 22.62 6.73
C GLN A 470 -7.11 23.68 5.64
N ASP A 471 -6.59 23.36 4.46
CA ASP A 471 -6.43 24.30 3.36
C ASP A 471 -7.41 24.00 2.23
N SER A 472 -7.85 25.04 1.53
CA SER A 472 -8.60 24.85 0.28
C SER A 472 -8.27 25.91 -0.78
N LYS A 473 -8.39 25.52 -2.05
CA LYS A 473 -8.13 26.37 -3.21
C LYS A 473 -9.16 26.11 -4.31
N VAL A 474 -9.63 27.18 -4.96
CA VAL A 474 -10.44 27.08 -6.19
C VAL A 474 -9.54 26.65 -7.34
N LEU A 475 -9.86 25.53 -7.98
CA LEU A 475 -9.17 25.01 -9.16
C LEU A 475 -9.70 25.63 -10.44
N VAL A 476 -11.02 25.68 -10.60
CA VAL A 476 -11.67 26.15 -11.83
C VAL A 476 -13.10 26.60 -11.55
N ARG A 477 -13.60 27.56 -12.33
CA ARG A 477 -14.99 28.04 -12.27
C ARG A 477 -15.77 27.69 -13.54
N LYS A 478 -17.10 27.74 -13.46
CA LYS A 478 -18.01 27.55 -14.60
C LYS A 478 -17.66 28.43 -15.79
N GLU A 479 -17.25 29.67 -15.52
CA GLU A 479 -16.84 30.61 -16.57
C GLU A 479 -15.69 30.07 -17.42
N ASP A 480 -14.74 29.36 -16.79
CA ASP A 480 -13.60 28.75 -17.47
C ASP A 480 -13.98 27.47 -18.24
N LEU A 481 -15.06 26.80 -17.83
CA LEU A 481 -15.53 25.52 -18.39
C LEU A 481 -16.59 25.68 -19.49
N GLY A 482 -17.41 26.73 -19.41
CA GLY A 482 -18.59 26.91 -20.25
C GLY A 482 -19.80 26.04 -19.87
N TYR A 483 -19.71 25.20 -18.84
CA TYR A 483 -20.77 24.29 -18.39
C TYR A 483 -20.70 24.01 -16.87
N THR A 484 -21.70 23.31 -16.33
CA THR A 484 -21.80 23.02 -14.89
C THR A 484 -20.93 21.82 -14.48
N PRO A 485 -19.85 22.00 -13.70
CA PRO A 485 -18.96 20.92 -13.29
C PRO A 485 -19.62 19.93 -12.32
N ARG A 486 -19.51 18.64 -12.64
CA ARG A 486 -19.43 17.52 -11.69
C ARG A 486 -18.03 16.92 -11.78
N CYS A 487 -17.37 16.69 -10.65
CA CYS A 487 -15.97 16.24 -10.64
C CYS A 487 -15.83 14.74 -10.41
N ILE A 488 -14.87 14.16 -11.12
CA ILE A 488 -14.32 12.82 -10.95
C ILE A 488 -12.80 13.00 -11.00
N CYS A 489 -12.05 12.27 -10.18
CA CYS A 489 -10.59 12.25 -10.29
C CYS A 489 -10.20 10.87 -10.81
N PHE A 490 -9.46 10.84 -11.92
CA PHE A 490 -8.83 9.64 -12.42
C PHE A 490 -7.39 9.59 -11.96
N LYS A 491 -7.03 8.48 -11.35
CA LYS A 491 -5.71 8.23 -10.80
C LYS A 491 -4.87 7.45 -11.80
N LYS A 492 -3.92 8.12 -12.46
CA LYS A 492 -2.84 7.45 -13.20
C LYS A 492 -1.50 7.69 -12.50
N HIS A 493 -0.66 6.67 -12.48
CA HIS A 493 0.62 6.70 -11.77
C HIS A 493 1.48 7.95 -12.12
N LYS A 494 1.75 8.81 -11.11
CA LYS A 494 2.48 10.10 -11.15
C LYS A 494 1.78 11.31 -11.79
N GLU A 495 0.59 11.16 -12.34
CA GLU A 495 -0.18 12.25 -12.93
C GLU A 495 -1.64 12.14 -12.49
N SER A 496 -2.14 13.16 -11.78
CA SER A 496 -3.57 13.21 -11.46
C SER A 496 -4.31 13.87 -12.62
N TYR A 497 -5.31 13.20 -13.17
CA TYR A 497 -6.18 13.79 -14.16
C TYR A 497 -7.54 14.06 -13.52
N GLY A 498 -7.91 15.34 -13.43
CA GLY A 498 -9.26 15.72 -13.06
C GLY A 498 -10.17 15.56 -14.27
N PHE A 499 -11.24 14.81 -14.16
CA PHE A 499 -12.28 14.76 -15.19
C PHE A 499 -13.50 15.50 -14.65
N ILE A 500 -13.88 16.57 -15.34
CA ILE A 500 -15.07 17.33 -14.99
C ILE A 500 -16.11 17.07 -16.08
N CYS A 501 -17.18 16.38 -15.72
CA CYS A 501 -18.31 16.17 -16.61
C CYS A 501 -19.36 17.27 -16.43
N ASP A 502 -20.09 17.56 -17.49
CA ASP A 502 -21.32 18.34 -17.40
C ASP A 502 -22.39 17.56 -16.62
N VAL A 503 -23.28 18.28 -15.93
CA VAL A 503 -24.40 17.71 -15.14
C VAL A 503 -25.31 16.82 -16.00
N TYR A 504 -25.36 17.05 -17.32
CA TYR A 504 -26.12 16.25 -18.28
C TYR A 504 -25.28 15.19 -19.01
N GLY A 505 -24.01 15.01 -18.65
CA GLY A 505 -23.12 14.02 -19.27
C GLY A 505 -22.77 14.29 -20.74
N LYS A 506 -23.02 15.51 -21.24
CA LYS A 506 -22.85 15.87 -22.67
C LYS A 506 -21.41 16.24 -23.04
N SER A 507 -20.59 16.60 -22.05
CA SER A 507 -19.19 16.92 -22.23
C SER A 507 -18.38 16.45 -21.02
N ILE A 508 -17.15 16.00 -21.28
CA ILE A 508 -16.16 15.65 -20.26
C ILE A 508 -14.90 16.44 -20.59
N THR A 509 -14.44 17.29 -19.68
CA THR A 509 -13.16 17.99 -19.82
C THR A 509 -12.13 17.34 -18.90
N ARG A 510 -10.96 17.07 -19.47
CA ARG A 510 -9.81 16.51 -18.77
C ARG A 510 -8.85 17.63 -18.38
N PHE A 511 -8.50 17.68 -17.09
CA PHE A 511 -7.53 18.59 -16.50
C PHE A 511 -6.28 17.82 -16.11
N ASN A 512 -5.11 18.41 -16.36
CA ASN A 512 -3.88 17.94 -15.74
C ASN A 512 -3.77 18.60 -14.36
N LEU A 513 -3.75 17.79 -13.31
CA LEU A 513 -3.55 18.27 -11.94
C LEU A 513 -2.06 18.13 -11.61
N SER A 514 -1.34 19.23 -11.81
CA SER A 514 0.06 19.39 -11.37
C SER A 514 0.09 20.05 -9.99
N TYR A 515 0.98 19.57 -9.13
CA TYR A 515 1.25 20.11 -7.80
C TYR A 515 2.69 20.63 -7.86
N ASP A 516 2.87 21.92 -7.59
CA ASP A 516 4.19 22.57 -7.55
C ASP A 516 5.02 22.11 -6.35
#